data_AF-T1CUL0-F1
#
_entry.id   AF-T1CUL0-F1
#
_cell.length_a   1.000
_cell.length_b   1.000
_cell.length_c   1.000
_cell.angle_alpha   90.00
_cell.angle_beta   90.00
_cell.angle_gamma   90.00
#
_symmetry.space_group_name_H-M   'P 1'
#
loop_
_entity.id
_entity.type
_entity.pdbx_description
1 polymer ?
#
loop_
_entity_poly.entity_id
_entity_poly.type
_entity_poly.pdbx_seq_one_letter_code
_entity_poly.pdbx_strand_id
1 'polypeptide(L)'
;MAVLGEQVTAGTAMVKVVYTSTDAIGLVAGTYPFIQATAGTDLFIGVQAGNSNTGTTAQKGANTGVGFQALLGNTTGINNTTVGLQALFSNTTGSYNTAVGLQALLSNTTGNNNTAVGLQALYFYNNTTSIDGFNVAIGYYAGHNYHRDRSRQPSLLVQTTGVA
;
A
#
# COMPACT_ATOMS: atom_id res chain seq x y z
N MET A 1 -4.34 30.38 -13.08
CA MET A 1 -4.81 29.95 -14.42
C MET A 1 -4.30 28.53 -14.62
N ALA A 2 -5.15 27.51 -14.48
CA ALA A 2 -4.73 26.12 -14.69
C ALA A 2 -4.61 25.85 -16.20
N VAL A 3 -3.41 25.50 -16.67
CA VAL A 3 -3.18 25.14 -18.07
C VAL A 3 -3.69 23.71 -18.26
N LEU A 4 -4.74 23.54 -19.06
CA LEU A 4 -5.24 22.23 -19.47
C LEU A 4 -4.21 21.61 -20.43
N GLY A 5 -3.45 20.63 -19.96
CA GLY A 5 -2.53 19.84 -20.79
C GLY A 5 -3.30 19.01 -21.84
N GLU A 6 -2.67 18.84 -23.00
CA GLU A 6 -3.20 18.15 -24.18
C GLU A 6 -3.84 16.80 -23.88
N GLN A 7 -5.00 16.55 -24.48
CA GLN A 7 -5.68 15.26 -24.48
C GLN A 7 -5.06 14.39 -25.58
N VAL A 8 -4.44 13.26 -25.22
CA VAL A 8 -4.03 12.24 -26.19
C VAL A 8 -5.22 11.31 -26.44
N THR A 9 -5.90 11.47 -27.58
CA THR A 9 -7.08 10.65 -27.91
C THR A 9 -6.67 9.45 -28.79
N ALA A 10 -6.87 8.24 -28.29
CA ALA A 10 -6.93 7.02 -29.09
C ALA A 10 -8.03 6.10 -28.53
N GLY A 11 -9.22 6.11 -29.14
CA GLY A 11 -10.35 5.27 -28.73
C GLY A 11 -11.14 5.78 -27.53
N THR A 12 -12.21 5.07 -27.17
CA THR A 12 -13.25 5.43 -26.16
C THR A 12 -12.76 5.59 -24.71
N ALA A 13 -11.45 5.53 -24.45
CA ALA A 13 -10.86 5.74 -23.13
C ALA A 13 -10.09 7.06 -23.09
N MET A 14 -10.69 8.10 -22.50
CA MET A 14 -10.03 9.39 -22.26
C MET A 14 -9.09 9.24 -21.06
N VAL A 15 -7.78 9.16 -21.30
CA VAL A 15 -6.77 9.32 -20.24
C VAL A 15 -6.61 10.81 -19.98
N LYS A 16 -7.26 11.31 -18.93
CA LYS A 16 -7.13 12.72 -18.54
C LYS A 16 -5.95 12.86 -17.58
N VAL A 17 -4.93 13.60 -18.01
CA VAL A 17 -3.91 14.12 -17.09
C VAL A 17 -4.58 15.25 -16.30
N VAL A 18 -4.89 14.99 -15.04
CA VAL A 18 -5.47 15.97 -14.11
C VAL A 18 -4.34 16.49 -13.23
N TYR A 19 -4.01 17.76 -13.41
CA TYR A 19 -3.23 18.52 -12.45
C TYR A 19 -4.22 19.12 -11.44
N THR A 20 -4.24 18.65 -10.20
CA THR A 20 -4.94 19.40 -9.13
C THR A 20 -4.00 20.46 -8.56
N SER A 21 -4.56 21.53 -7.99
CA SER A 21 -3.81 22.63 -7.41
C SER A 21 -3.06 22.18 -6.15
N THR A 22 -1.92 21.52 -6.30
CA THR A 22 -0.59 22.15 -6.21
C THR A 22 0.52 21.13 -6.47
N ASP A 23 0.33 19.82 -6.29
CA ASP A 23 1.47 18.88 -6.32
C ASP A 23 1.13 17.44 -6.77
N ALA A 24 -0.09 17.19 -7.27
CA ALA A 24 -0.53 15.86 -7.68
C ALA A 24 -0.75 15.75 -9.20
N ILE A 25 -0.06 14.81 -9.85
CA ILE A 25 -0.29 14.40 -11.24
C ILE A 25 -1.10 13.12 -11.22
N GLY A 26 -2.32 13.17 -11.78
CA GLY A 26 -3.19 12.00 -11.90
C GLY A 26 -3.48 11.63 -13.35
N LEU A 27 -3.36 10.35 -13.73
CA LEU A 27 -4.02 9.82 -14.93
C LEU A 27 -5.35 9.22 -14.47
N VAL A 28 -6.45 9.90 -14.75
CA VAL A 28 -7.79 9.49 -14.28
C VAL A 28 -8.55 8.79 -15.40
N ALA A 29 -9.09 7.60 -15.09
CA ALA A 29 -10.09 6.90 -15.90
C ALA A 29 -11.36 6.70 -15.06
N GLY A 30 -12.36 7.57 -15.25
CA GLY A 30 -13.60 7.55 -14.45
C GLY A 30 -13.47 8.29 -13.10
N THR A 31 -14.06 7.74 -12.03
CA THR A 31 -14.13 8.38 -10.70
C THR A 31 -12.84 8.25 -9.88
N TYR A 32 -11.97 7.29 -10.21
CA TYR A 32 -10.75 7.02 -9.45
C TYR A 32 -9.51 7.19 -10.33
N PRO A 33 -8.43 7.83 -9.83
CA PRO A 33 -7.17 7.88 -10.55
C PRO A 33 -6.60 6.47 -10.72
N PHE A 34 -6.09 6.19 -11.92
CA PHE A 34 -5.33 4.97 -12.21
C PHE A 34 -3.85 5.15 -11.87
N ILE A 35 -3.32 6.37 -11.99
CA ILE A 35 -2.02 6.77 -11.45
C ILE A 35 -2.23 8.05 -10.67
N GLN A 36 -1.66 8.15 -9.46
CA GLN A 36 -1.68 9.35 -8.63
C GLN A 36 -0.33 9.53 -7.94
N ALA A 37 0.31 10.68 -8.14
CA ALA A 37 1.29 11.22 -7.19
C ALA A 37 0.58 12.18 -6.24
N THR A 38 0.92 12.20 -4.95
CA THR A 38 0.35 13.15 -3.98
C THR A 38 1.32 14.31 -3.72
N ALA A 39 0.93 15.26 -2.87
CA ALA A 39 1.84 16.32 -2.40
C ALA A 39 2.93 15.78 -1.45
N GLY A 40 2.69 14.63 -0.82
CA GLY A 40 3.74 13.80 -0.25
C GLY A 40 4.46 13.08 -1.38
N THR A 41 5.70 12.63 -1.19
CA THR A 41 6.47 11.88 -2.21
C THR A 41 5.90 10.48 -2.53
N ASP A 42 4.58 10.30 -2.47
CA ASP A 42 3.89 9.05 -2.74
C ASP A 42 3.66 8.83 -4.24
N LEU A 43 3.64 7.56 -4.65
CA LEU A 43 3.29 7.10 -5.99
C LEU A 43 2.29 5.94 -5.90
N PHE A 44 1.09 6.12 -6.46
CA PHE A 44 0.05 5.09 -6.51
C PHE A 44 -0.32 4.74 -7.95
N ILE A 45 -0.42 3.44 -8.25
CA ILE A 45 -0.83 2.88 -9.55
C ILE A 45 -1.88 1.80 -9.30
N GLY A 46 -3.08 1.97 -9.83
CA GLY A 46 -4.21 1.05 -9.66
C GLY A 46 -5.46 1.76 -9.15
N VAL A 47 -6.62 1.25 -9.53
CA VAL A 47 -7.91 1.81 -9.11
C VAL A 47 -8.00 1.78 -7.57
N GLN A 48 -8.28 2.95 -6.98
CA GLN A 48 -8.37 3.20 -5.54
C GLN A 48 -7.06 3.01 -4.74
N ALA A 49 -5.90 2.82 -5.40
CA ALA A 49 -4.63 2.76 -4.69
C ALA A 49 -4.35 4.10 -3.98
N GLY A 50 -4.05 4.04 -2.68
CA GLY A 50 -3.75 5.22 -1.86
C GLY A 50 -4.87 6.26 -1.75
N ASN A 51 -6.15 5.89 -1.92
CA ASN A 51 -7.26 6.85 -1.91
C ASN A 51 -7.39 7.65 -0.60
N SER A 52 -7.03 7.05 0.56
CA SER A 52 -6.98 7.76 1.86
C SER A 52 -5.69 8.56 2.07
N ASN A 53 -4.69 8.44 1.19
CA ASN A 53 -3.42 9.17 1.24
C ASN A 53 -3.46 10.58 0.61
N THR A 54 -4.63 11.19 0.52
CA THR A 54 -4.87 12.46 -0.20
C THR A 54 -4.67 13.74 0.64
N GLY A 55 -3.94 13.67 1.77
CA GLY A 55 -3.76 14.80 2.70
C GLY A 55 -2.45 15.57 2.53
N THR A 56 -2.36 16.77 3.12
CA THR A 56 -1.20 17.67 3.04
C THR A 56 0.03 17.15 3.82
N THR A 57 1.19 17.62 3.35
CA THR A 57 2.59 17.17 3.53
C THR A 57 3.13 16.82 4.91
N ALA A 58 2.42 17.03 6.02
CA ALA A 58 3.02 16.86 7.36
C ALA A 58 3.08 15.40 7.85
N GLN A 59 2.34 14.48 7.24
CA GLN A 59 2.13 13.12 7.78
C GLN A 59 2.05 12.01 6.71
N LYS A 60 2.32 12.32 5.43
CA LYS A 60 2.15 11.38 4.31
C LYS A 60 3.28 11.61 3.31
N GLY A 61 4.05 10.57 3.00
CA GLY A 61 5.16 10.69 2.07
C GLY A 61 5.91 9.37 1.86
N ALA A 62 6.54 9.27 0.69
CA ALA A 62 7.39 8.17 0.25
C ALA A 62 6.70 6.79 0.29
N ASN A 63 5.39 6.75 0.12
CA ASN A 63 4.67 5.50 -0.08
C ASN A 63 4.62 5.15 -1.57
N THR A 64 4.98 3.92 -1.94
CA THR A 64 4.72 3.38 -3.28
C THR A 64 3.61 2.33 -3.17
N GLY A 65 2.55 2.44 -3.97
CA GLY A 65 1.47 1.45 -3.99
C GLY A 65 1.01 1.08 -5.38
N VAL A 66 1.16 -0.19 -5.75
CA VAL A 66 0.79 -0.70 -7.07
C VAL A 66 -0.21 -1.86 -6.91
N GLY A 67 -1.43 -1.67 -7.39
CA GLY A 67 -2.49 -2.69 -7.36
C GLY A 67 -3.84 -2.11 -6.97
N PHE A 68 -4.92 -2.84 -7.31
CA PHE A 68 -6.27 -2.48 -6.89
C PHE A 68 -6.35 -2.39 -5.35
N GLN A 69 -6.76 -1.23 -4.84
CA GLN A 69 -6.90 -0.95 -3.40
C GLN A 69 -5.62 -1.16 -2.57
N ALA A 70 -4.43 -1.10 -3.18
CA ALA A 70 -3.18 -1.07 -2.44
C ALA A 70 -3.11 0.18 -1.55
N LEU A 71 -2.73 0.02 -0.27
CA LEU A 71 -2.68 1.12 0.72
C LEU A 71 -3.99 1.93 0.85
N LEU A 72 -5.14 1.31 0.58
CA LEU A 72 -6.43 2.03 0.55
C LEU A 72 -6.70 2.78 1.86
N GLY A 73 -6.55 2.12 3.00
CA GLY A 73 -6.87 2.66 4.32
C GLY A 73 -5.79 3.57 4.94
N ASN A 74 -4.63 3.76 4.27
CA ASN A 74 -3.49 4.47 4.87
C ASN A 74 -3.86 5.93 5.16
N THR A 75 -3.74 6.33 6.42
CA THR A 75 -4.11 7.68 6.87
C THR A 75 -2.87 8.52 7.13
N THR A 76 -1.90 8.04 7.91
CA THR A 76 -0.67 8.79 8.26
C THR A 76 0.61 7.95 8.18
N GLY A 77 0.53 6.73 7.67
CA GLY A 77 1.71 5.88 7.48
C GLY A 77 2.62 6.42 6.37
N ILE A 78 3.93 6.34 6.58
CA ILE A 78 4.96 6.80 5.63
C ILE A 78 5.93 5.68 5.24
N ASN A 79 6.65 5.86 4.13
CA ASN A 79 7.70 4.93 3.68
C ASN A 79 7.22 3.48 3.49
N ASN A 80 5.98 3.26 3.05
CA ASN A 80 5.47 1.92 2.75
C ASN A 80 5.65 1.59 1.25
N THR A 81 6.12 0.39 0.93
CA THR A 81 6.19 -0.11 -0.45
C THR A 81 5.21 -1.26 -0.62
N THR A 82 4.27 -1.14 -1.54
CA THR A 82 3.23 -2.15 -1.77
C THR A 82 3.05 -2.48 -3.23
N VAL A 83 2.98 -3.78 -3.53
CA VAL A 83 2.74 -4.29 -4.88
C VAL A 83 1.83 -5.51 -4.78
N GLY A 84 0.57 -5.37 -5.16
CA GLY A 84 -0.41 -6.45 -5.13
C GLY A 84 -1.82 -5.95 -4.87
N LEU A 85 -2.81 -6.75 -5.28
CA LEU A 85 -4.21 -6.46 -4.99
C LEU A 85 -4.43 -6.49 -3.46
N GLN A 86 -4.96 -5.39 -2.92
CA GLN A 86 -5.26 -5.21 -1.49
C GLN A 86 -4.05 -5.42 -0.54
N ALA A 87 -2.82 -5.23 -1.02
CA ALA A 87 -1.64 -5.21 -0.15
C ALA A 87 -1.68 -3.98 0.79
N LEU A 88 -1.44 -4.17 2.09
CA LEU A 88 -1.64 -3.16 3.16
C LEU A 88 -3.00 -2.44 3.10
N PHE A 89 -4.07 -3.15 2.72
CA PHE A 89 -5.40 -2.55 2.55
C PHE A 89 -5.89 -1.79 3.79
N SER A 90 -5.73 -2.35 5.00
CA SER A 90 -6.21 -1.77 6.26
C SER A 90 -5.17 -0.93 7.02
N ASN A 91 -3.99 -0.67 6.44
CA ASN A 91 -2.95 0.12 7.12
C ASN A 91 -3.49 1.50 7.44
N THR A 92 -3.34 2.01 8.66
CA THR A 92 -3.79 3.36 9.03
C THR A 92 -2.57 4.24 9.32
N THR A 93 -1.76 3.87 10.31
CA THR A 93 -0.59 4.66 10.75
C THR A 93 0.74 3.91 10.61
N GLY A 94 0.70 2.63 10.23
CA GLY A 94 1.89 1.81 10.02
C GLY A 94 2.84 2.37 8.96
N SER A 95 4.13 2.35 9.24
CA SER A 95 5.20 2.95 8.45
C SER A 95 6.35 1.96 8.23
N TYR A 96 7.13 2.16 7.18
CA TYR A 96 8.29 1.32 6.84
C TYR A 96 7.92 -0.15 6.54
N ASN A 97 6.73 -0.41 5.99
CA ASN A 97 6.35 -1.77 5.60
C ASN A 97 6.60 -2.03 4.11
N THR A 98 7.04 -3.24 3.78
CA THR A 98 7.11 -3.77 2.42
C THR A 98 6.09 -4.89 2.28
N ALA A 99 5.10 -4.75 1.40
CA ALA A 99 4.08 -5.78 1.16
C ALA A 99 3.96 -6.10 -0.33
N VAL A 100 4.44 -7.27 -0.74
CA VAL A 100 4.46 -7.71 -2.14
C VAL A 100 3.66 -9.01 -2.26
N GLY A 101 2.52 -8.98 -2.94
CA GLY A 101 1.64 -10.13 -3.11
C GLY A 101 0.17 -9.79 -2.88
N LEU A 102 -0.72 -10.62 -3.41
CA LEU A 102 -2.16 -10.51 -3.18
C LEU A 102 -2.41 -10.59 -1.66
N GLN A 103 -3.00 -9.53 -1.11
CA GLN A 103 -3.39 -9.40 0.29
C GLN A 103 -2.24 -9.58 1.31
N ALA A 104 -1.00 -9.30 0.92
CA ALA A 104 0.12 -9.26 1.87
C ALA A 104 -0.10 -8.13 2.89
N LEU A 105 0.07 -8.42 4.19
CA LEU A 105 -0.20 -7.51 5.32
C LEU A 105 -1.60 -6.86 5.30
N LEU A 106 -2.62 -7.55 4.77
CA LEU A 106 -3.96 -6.99 4.56
C LEU A 106 -4.55 -6.35 5.83
N SER A 107 -4.45 -7.01 6.98
CA SER A 107 -5.00 -6.52 8.25
C SER A 107 -4.04 -5.66 9.08
N ASN A 108 -2.84 -5.33 8.59
CA ASN A 108 -1.94 -4.44 9.33
C ASN A 108 -2.62 -3.07 9.50
N THR A 109 -2.67 -2.52 10.71
CA THR A 109 -3.26 -1.20 10.99
C THR A 109 -2.19 -0.20 11.44
N THR A 110 -1.46 -0.53 12.51
CA THR A 110 -0.43 0.36 13.10
C THR A 110 0.99 -0.20 13.05
N GLY A 111 1.18 -1.41 12.51
CA GLY A 111 2.47 -2.08 12.52
C GLY A 111 3.49 -1.48 11.59
N ASN A 112 4.73 -1.45 12.08
CA ASN A 112 5.86 -0.81 11.42
C ASN A 112 6.95 -1.83 11.09
N ASN A 113 7.78 -1.53 10.09
CA ASN A 113 8.98 -2.31 9.79
C ASN A 113 8.70 -3.78 9.43
N ASN A 114 7.56 -4.10 8.82
CA ASN A 114 7.26 -5.47 8.37
C ASN A 114 7.61 -5.65 6.89
N THR A 115 8.16 -6.80 6.53
CA THR A 115 8.36 -7.25 5.15
C THR A 115 7.49 -8.48 4.94
N ALA A 116 6.51 -8.43 4.04
CA ALA A 116 5.67 -9.54 3.65
C ALA A 116 5.75 -9.72 2.13
N VAL A 117 6.26 -10.86 1.68
CA VAL A 117 6.41 -11.17 0.25
C VAL A 117 5.75 -12.51 -0.03
N GLY A 118 4.58 -12.52 -0.65
CA GLY A 118 3.83 -13.72 -0.97
C GLY A 118 2.32 -13.53 -0.86
N LEU A 119 1.57 -14.44 -1.48
CA LEU A 119 0.11 -14.48 -1.34
C LEU A 119 -0.26 -14.63 0.14
N GLN A 120 -1.01 -13.65 0.66
CA GLN A 120 -1.50 -13.63 2.04
C GLN A 120 -0.40 -13.79 3.12
N ALA A 121 0.82 -13.36 2.81
CA ALA A 121 1.88 -13.27 3.82
C ALA A 121 1.49 -12.23 4.89
N LEU A 122 1.54 -12.62 6.18
CA LEU A 122 1.07 -11.82 7.33
C LEU A 122 -0.37 -11.29 7.19
N TYR A 123 -1.28 -12.09 6.61
CA TYR A 123 -2.66 -11.68 6.33
C TYR A 123 -3.43 -11.16 7.55
N PHE A 124 -3.56 -11.98 8.61
CA PHE A 124 -4.26 -11.61 9.86
C PHE A 124 -3.35 -10.93 10.89
N TYR A 125 -2.42 -10.11 10.41
CA TYR A 125 -1.51 -9.40 11.30
C TYR A 125 -2.22 -8.24 12.01
N ASN A 126 -2.81 -8.49 13.18
CA ASN A 126 -3.55 -7.50 13.97
C ASN A 126 -2.62 -6.80 14.97
N ASN A 127 -1.97 -5.71 14.55
CA ASN A 127 -1.18 -4.84 15.42
C ASN A 127 -2.08 -3.81 16.14
N THR A 128 -2.86 -4.24 17.12
CA THR A 128 -3.59 -3.33 18.03
C THR A 128 -2.75 -2.93 19.25
N THR A 129 -1.53 -3.44 19.38
CA THR A 129 -0.57 -3.06 20.43
C THR A 129 0.77 -2.72 19.81
N SER A 130 1.26 -1.50 20.06
CA SER A 130 2.42 -0.79 19.48
C SER A 130 3.80 -1.51 19.40
N ILE A 131 3.85 -2.82 19.63
CA ILE A 131 5.00 -3.70 19.64
C ILE A 131 5.05 -4.67 18.45
N ASP A 132 4.00 -4.77 17.65
CA ASP A 132 3.95 -5.74 16.56
C ASP A 132 4.60 -5.14 15.28
N GLY A 133 5.91 -4.91 15.30
CA GLY A 133 6.71 -4.58 14.12
C GLY A 133 7.83 -5.58 13.86
N PHE A 134 8.64 -5.36 12.81
CA PHE A 134 9.87 -6.11 12.55
C PHE A 134 9.68 -7.59 12.17
N ASN A 135 8.60 -7.92 11.47
CA ASN A 135 8.42 -9.27 10.91
C ASN A 135 8.88 -9.32 9.46
N VAL A 136 9.55 -10.40 9.09
CA VAL A 136 9.87 -10.77 7.72
C VAL A 136 9.14 -12.06 7.43
N ALA A 137 8.17 -12.03 6.51
CA ALA A 137 7.42 -13.19 6.05
C ALA A 137 7.59 -13.35 4.54
N ILE A 138 8.07 -14.51 4.09
CA ILE A 138 8.32 -14.78 2.67
C ILE A 138 7.69 -16.11 2.27
N GLY A 139 6.82 -16.06 1.26
CA GLY A 139 6.17 -17.19 0.61
C GLY A 139 4.65 -17.28 0.85
N TYR A 140 4.04 -18.30 0.28
CA TYR A 140 2.59 -18.52 0.27
C TYR A 140 2.09 -18.75 1.70
N TYR A 141 1.19 -17.88 2.19
CA TYR A 141 0.59 -17.93 3.52
C TYR A 141 1.59 -17.83 4.69
N ALA A 142 2.81 -17.34 4.43
CA ALA A 142 3.82 -17.16 5.47
C ALA A 142 3.28 -16.22 6.58
N GLY A 143 3.11 -16.74 7.80
CA GLY A 143 2.59 -15.95 8.92
C GLY A 143 1.11 -15.54 8.78
N HIS A 144 0.31 -16.28 7.99
CA HIS A 144 -1.10 -15.97 7.75
C HIS A 144 -1.92 -15.75 9.03
N ASN A 145 -1.68 -16.56 10.07
CA ASN A 145 -2.37 -16.52 11.38
C ASN A 145 -1.43 -16.08 12.51
N TYR A 146 -0.51 -15.16 12.22
CA TYR A 146 0.53 -14.83 13.18
C TYR A 146 -0.02 -14.12 14.43
N HIS A 147 -0.18 -14.89 15.52
CA HIS A 147 -0.51 -14.40 16.86
C HIS A 147 0.71 -14.66 17.76
N ARG A 148 1.55 -13.65 18.00
CA ARG A 148 2.67 -13.81 18.95
C ARG A 148 2.23 -13.48 20.37
N ASP A 149 2.53 -14.41 21.26
CA ASP A 149 2.61 -14.16 22.70
C ASP A 149 3.71 -13.11 22.98
N ARG A 150 3.48 -12.23 23.96
CA ARG A 150 4.14 -10.91 24.15
C ARG A 150 5.65 -10.95 24.49
N SER A 151 6.36 -12.04 24.22
CA SER A 151 7.71 -12.30 24.72
C SER A 151 8.81 -12.55 23.67
N ARG A 152 8.55 -12.44 22.35
CA ARG A 152 9.60 -12.69 21.33
C ARG A 152 9.71 -11.59 20.26
N GLN A 153 10.92 -11.00 20.17
CA GLN A 153 11.75 -10.31 19.13
C GLN A 153 11.26 -10.30 17.65
N PRO A 154 11.93 -9.63 16.69
CA PRO A 154 11.70 -9.80 15.24
C PRO A 154 11.50 -11.27 14.81
N SER A 155 10.70 -11.47 13.76
CA SER A 155 10.32 -12.80 13.26
C SER A 155 10.76 -12.98 11.83
N LEU A 156 11.57 -13.99 11.53
CA LEU A 156 11.73 -14.46 10.15
C LEU A 156 10.86 -15.70 9.95
N LEU A 157 9.83 -15.57 9.12
CA LEU A 157 8.94 -16.64 8.69
C LEU A 157 9.16 -16.86 7.20
N VAL A 158 9.65 -18.02 6.83
CA VAL A 158 9.76 -18.41 5.42
C VAL A 158 8.91 -19.66 5.23
N GLN A 159 7.88 -19.57 4.40
CA GLN A 159 6.99 -20.69 4.08
C GLN A 159 6.93 -20.85 2.57
N THR A 160 7.67 -21.82 2.06
CA THR A 160 7.56 -22.23 0.66
C THR A 160 6.56 -23.38 0.59
N THR A 161 5.62 -23.34 -0.36
CA THR A 161 4.81 -24.52 -0.66
C THR A 161 5.72 -25.56 -1.29
N GLY A 162 6.12 -26.57 -0.51
CA GLY A 162 6.47 -27.86 -1.07
C GLY A 162 5.18 -28.49 -1.59
N VAL A 163 4.96 -28.42 -2.90
CA VAL A 163 4.05 -29.35 -3.57
C VAL A 163 4.96 -30.39 -4.21
N ALA A 164 4.87 -31.63 -3.73
CA ALA A 164 5.28 -32.80 -4.49
C ALA A 164 4.33 -33.02 -5.67
#